data_AF-A0A1G6C7S1-F1
#
_entry.id   AF-A0A1G6C7S1-F1
#
_cell.length_a   1.000
_cell.length_b   1.000
_cell.length_c   1.000
_cell.angle_alpha   90.00
_cell.angle_beta   90.00
_cell.angle_gamma   90.00
#
_symmetry.space_group_name_H-M   'P 1'
#
loop_
_entity.id
_entity.type
_entity.pdbx_description
1 polymer ?
#
loop_
_entity_poly.entity_id
_entity_poly.type
_entity_poly.pdbx_seq_one_letter_code
_entity_poly.pdbx_strand_id
1 'polypeptide(L)'
;MSCHDIGRGLSSVVKVILKKLDSGEISADTARDLLHACRMGVYWCDGNEYEAMIQMHQMRCGYCLKKLSKGDTIYDLNDVSNSFKTEHNDEIKAIDAMAADYFLCRECFEKLFDSIAPGAGEEQRRYIEEKCSEDRWHYKDCRRPWEIDE
;
A
#
# COMPACT_ATOMS: atom_id res chain seq x y z
N MET A 1 14.61 -7.96 -17.21
CA MET A 1 13.53 -7.51 -18.09
C MET A 1 12.24 -7.68 -17.32
N SER A 2 11.40 -6.66 -17.26
CA SER A 2 10.10 -6.76 -16.57
C SER A 2 9.07 -7.37 -17.51
N CYS A 3 8.21 -8.23 -16.97
CA CYS A 3 7.09 -8.87 -17.65
C CYS A 3 5.86 -7.96 -17.55
N HIS A 4 5.84 -6.90 -18.34
CA HIS A 4 4.80 -5.87 -18.25
C HIS A 4 3.36 -6.42 -18.46
N ASP A 5 3.21 -7.52 -19.20
CA ASP A 5 1.91 -8.11 -19.49
C ASP A 5 1.26 -8.77 -18.26
N ILE A 6 2.05 -9.38 -17.36
CA ILE A 6 1.48 -9.92 -16.11
C ILE A 6 1.04 -8.80 -15.17
N GLY A 7 1.82 -7.71 -15.12
CA GLY A 7 1.48 -6.50 -14.37
C GLY A 7 0.14 -5.92 -14.84
N ARG A 8 -0.02 -5.70 -16.14
CA ARG A 8 -1.28 -5.26 -16.75
C ARG A 8 -2.43 -6.23 -16.50
N GLY A 9 -2.17 -7.53 -16.68
CA GLY A 9 -3.15 -8.59 -16.45
C GLY A 9 -3.71 -8.55 -15.02
N LEU A 10 -2.83 -8.52 -14.02
CA LEU A 10 -3.25 -8.49 -12.61
C LEU A 10 -3.82 -7.13 -12.19
N SER A 11 -3.36 -6.03 -12.78
CA SER A 11 -3.99 -4.71 -12.63
C SER A 11 -5.46 -4.70 -13.08
N SER A 12 -5.79 -5.38 -14.17
CA SER A 12 -7.18 -5.53 -14.62
C SER A 12 -8.05 -6.29 -13.59
N VAL A 13 -7.46 -7.29 -12.89
CA VAL A 13 -8.12 -8.03 -11.81
C VAL A 13 -8.30 -7.15 -10.57
N VAL A 14 -7.27 -6.39 -10.18
CA VAL A 14 -7.33 -5.39 -9.11
C VAL A 14 -8.48 -4.42 -9.34
N LYS A 15 -8.67 -3.91 -10.57
CA LYS A 15 -9.79 -3.03 -10.93
C LYS A 15 -11.16 -3.66 -10.64
N VAL A 16 -11.33 -4.94 -10.93
CA VAL A 16 -12.58 -5.69 -10.64
C VAL A 16 -12.78 -5.85 -9.13
N ILE A 17 -11.72 -6.20 -8.39
CA ILE A 17 -11.78 -6.35 -6.93
C ILE A 17 -12.20 -5.02 -6.28
N LEU A 18 -11.59 -3.91 -6.68
CA LEU A 18 -11.92 -2.57 -6.17
C LEU A 18 -13.36 -2.16 -6.48
N LYS A 19 -13.87 -2.48 -7.68
CA LYS A 19 -15.28 -2.24 -8.04
C LYS A 19 -16.23 -3.01 -7.13
N LYS A 20 -15.92 -4.29 -6.86
CA LYS A 20 -16.72 -5.15 -5.97
C LYS A 20 -16.66 -4.71 -4.52
N LEU A 21 -15.50 -4.23 -4.07
CA LEU A 21 -15.35 -3.63 -2.75
C LEU A 21 -16.21 -2.37 -2.64
N ASP A 22 -16.12 -1.47 -3.61
CA ASP A 22 -16.85 -0.20 -3.61
C ASP A 22 -18.37 -0.39 -3.73
N SER A 23 -18.85 -1.44 -4.39
CA SER A 23 -20.26 -1.81 -4.44
C SER A 23 -20.75 -2.55 -3.19
N GLY A 24 -19.84 -2.94 -2.29
CA GLY A 24 -20.15 -3.73 -1.10
C GLY A 24 -20.43 -5.22 -1.38
N GLU A 25 -20.13 -5.72 -2.58
CA GLU A 25 -20.27 -7.13 -2.93
C GLU A 25 -19.27 -8.03 -2.19
N ILE A 26 -18.12 -7.49 -1.79
CA ILE A 26 -17.11 -8.18 -0.97
C ILE A 26 -16.68 -7.31 0.20
N SER A 27 -16.24 -7.94 1.29
CA SER A 27 -15.71 -7.23 2.46
C SER A 27 -14.32 -6.64 2.19
N ALA A 28 -13.90 -5.69 3.03
CA ALA A 28 -12.54 -5.15 2.99
C ALA A 28 -11.48 -6.23 3.23
N ASP A 29 -11.74 -7.19 4.13
CA ASP A 29 -10.80 -8.29 4.41
C ASP A 29 -10.63 -9.20 3.19
N THR A 30 -11.74 -9.63 2.57
CA THR A 30 -11.69 -10.44 1.35
C THR A 30 -11.01 -9.69 0.21
N ALA A 31 -11.32 -8.40 0.03
CA ALA A 31 -10.67 -7.59 -0.99
C ALA A 31 -9.16 -7.52 -0.75
N ARG A 32 -8.72 -7.32 0.49
CA ARG A 32 -7.31 -7.19 0.85
C ARG A 32 -6.52 -8.46 0.54
N ASP A 33 -7.05 -9.63 0.90
CA ASP A 33 -6.42 -10.92 0.61
C ASP A 33 -6.23 -11.12 -0.91
N LEU A 34 -7.27 -10.81 -1.70
CA LEU A 34 -7.22 -10.92 -3.16
C LEU A 34 -6.23 -9.93 -3.79
N LEU A 35 -6.20 -8.69 -3.29
CA LEU A 35 -5.27 -7.66 -3.76
C LEU A 35 -3.82 -8.04 -3.43
N HIS A 36 -3.57 -8.52 -2.21
CA HIS A 36 -2.25 -9.03 -1.81
C HIS A 36 -1.80 -10.20 -2.71
N ALA A 37 -2.71 -11.13 -3.02
CA ALA A 37 -2.41 -12.22 -3.96
C ALA A 37 -2.06 -11.71 -5.38
N CYS A 38 -2.72 -10.66 -5.86
CA CYS A 38 -2.37 -10.02 -7.14
C CYS A 38 -0.97 -9.40 -7.08
N ARG A 39 -0.64 -8.70 -6.00
CA ARG A 39 0.69 -8.13 -5.77
C ARG A 39 1.77 -9.21 -5.81
N MET A 40 1.59 -10.27 -5.02
CA MET A 40 2.54 -11.40 -4.94
C MET A 40 2.67 -12.18 -6.26
N GLY A 41 1.60 -12.26 -7.05
CA GLY A 41 1.63 -12.87 -8.37
C GLY A 41 2.62 -12.18 -9.32
N VAL A 42 2.71 -10.85 -9.29
CA VAL A 42 3.73 -10.11 -10.05
C VAL A 42 5.09 -10.19 -9.38
N TYR A 43 5.15 -10.07 -8.04
CA TYR A 43 6.40 -10.20 -7.30
C TYR A 43 7.19 -11.47 -7.67
N TRP A 44 6.53 -12.62 -7.70
CA TRP A 44 7.17 -13.89 -8.05
C TRP A 44 7.51 -14.03 -9.53
N CYS A 45 6.91 -13.22 -10.40
CA CYS A 45 7.23 -13.21 -11.82
C CYS A 45 8.53 -12.42 -12.09
N ASP A 46 8.59 -11.16 -11.65
CA ASP A 46 9.71 -10.27 -11.96
C ASP A 46 10.03 -9.22 -10.89
N GLY A 47 9.32 -9.24 -9.75
CA GLY A 47 9.50 -8.30 -8.65
C GLY A 47 8.85 -6.92 -8.86
N ASN A 48 8.22 -6.64 -10.01
CA ASN A 48 7.68 -5.31 -10.33
C ASN A 48 6.21 -5.15 -9.89
N GLU A 49 5.95 -5.38 -8.61
CA GLU A 49 4.62 -5.39 -7.99
C GLU A 49 3.78 -4.15 -8.26
N TYR A 50 4.43 -2.99 -8.42
CA TYR A 50 3.81 -1.71 -8.70
C TYR A 50 2.84 -1.80 -9.88
N GLU A 51 3.18 -2.56 -10.93
CA GLU A 51 2.35 -2.66 -12.13
C GLU A 51 1.02 -3.35 -11.88
N ALA A 52 0.97 -4.35 -10.99
CA ALA A 52 -0.28 -4.96 -10.55
C ALA A 52 -1.14 -3.97 -9.75
N MET A 53 -0.49 -3.15 -8.93
CA MET A 53 -1.18 -2.33 -7.94
C MET A 53 -1.54 -0.93 -8.44
N ILE A 54 -1.20 -0.58 -9.69
CA ILE A 54 -1.37 0.76 -10.26
C ILE A 54 -2.76 1.37 -10.05
N GLN A 55 -3.82 0.55 -10.04
CA GLN A 55 -5.21 1.01 -9.85
C GLN A 55 -5.58 1.40 -8.41
N MET A 56 -4.73 1.11 -7.43
CA MET A 56 -4.90 1.57 -6.05
C MET A 56 -3.66 2.18 -5.41
N HIS A 57 -2.50 2.04 -6.04
CA HIS A 57 -1.22 2.42 -5.47
C HIS A 57 -1.25 3.89 -5.05
N GLN A 58 -0.96 4.13 -3.77
CA GLN A 58 -1.07 5.44 -3.11
C GLN A 58 -2.47 6.07 -3.09
N MET A 59 -3.49 5.52 -3.77
CA MET A 59 -4.85 6.06 -3.80
C MET A 59 -5.74 5.56 -2.66
N ARG A 60 -5.33 4.48 -2.00
CA ARG A 60 -6.03 3.85 -0.89
C ARG A 60 -5.04 3.43 0.17
N CYS A 61 -5.52 3.30 1.40
CA CYS A 61 -4.76 2.60 2.42
C CYS A 61 -4.64 1.12 2.06
N GLY A 62 -3.41 0.58 2.01
CA GLY A 62 -3.14 -0.83 1.76
C GLY A 62 -3.72 -1.78 2.81
N TYR A 63 -4.06 -1.29 4.01
CA TYR A 63 -4.66 -2.11 5.07
C TYR A 63 -6.19 -1.98 5.12
N CYS A 64 -6.74 -0.79 5.39
CA CYS A 64 -8.19 -0.60 5.53
C CYS A 64 -8.92 -0.34 4.20
N LEU A 65 -8.20 -0.21 3.08
CA LEU A 65 -8.72 -0.01 1.72
C LEU A 65 -9.59 1.25 1.52
N LYS A 66 -9.62 2.15 2.50
CA LYS A 66 -10.32 3.45 2.38
C LYS A 66 -9.69 4.27 1.24
N LYS A 67 -10.54 4.94 0.46
CA LYS A 67 -10.12 5.90 -0.55
C LYS A 67 -9.48 7.11 0.12
N LEU A 68 -8.40 7.60 -0.48
CA LEU A 68 -7.73 8.82 -0.07
C LEU A 68 -8.15 9.96 -1.00
N SER A 69 -8.21 11.15 -0.43
CA SER A 69 -8.52 12.41 -1.11
C SER A 69 -7.29 13.31 -1.09
N LYS A 70 -7.24 14.28 -2.02
CA LYS A 70 -6.13 15.22 -2.11
C LYS A 70 -5.89 15.91 -0.77
N GLY A 71 -4.68 15.82 -0.25
CA GLY A 71 -4.30 16.36 1.07
C GLY A 71 -4.38 15.34 2.21
N ASP A 72 -4.94 14.15 1.98
CA ASP A 72 -4.83 13.07 2.96
C ASP A 72 -3.37 12.62 3.11
N THR A 73 -2.99 12.33 4.34
CA THR A 73 -1.67 11.76 4.66
C THR A 73 -1.65 10.25 4.40
N ILE A 74 -0.54 9.77 3.86
CA ILE A 74 -0.29 8.38 3.54
C ILE A 74 1.18 8.07 3.86
N TYR A 75 1.48 6.93 4.45
CA TYR A 75 2.84 6.62 4.92
C TYR A 75 3.27 5.27 4.34
N ASP A 76 4.45 5.24 3.70
CA ASP A 76 5.06 4.01 3.21
C ASP A 76 5.69 3.25 4.39
N LEU A 77 5.38 1.96 4.53
CA LEU A 77 5.99 1.10 5.55
C LEU A 77 7.52 0.98 5.42
N ASN A 78 8.08 1.33 4.25
CA ASN A 78 9.51 1.33 3.99
C ASN A 78 10.23 2.63 4.34
N ASP A 79 9.52 3.75 4.54
CA ASP A 79 10.11 5.06 4.82
C ASP A 79 10.44 5.27 6.32
N VAL A 80 10.18 4.26 7.18
CA VAL A 80 10.53 4.30 8.60
C VAL A 80 12.04 4.32 8.85
N SER A 81 12.45 4.72 10.05
CA SER A 81 13.87 4.86 10.38
C SER A 81 14.64 3.54 10.22
N ASN A 82 15.87 3.61 9.69
CA ASN A 82 16.71 2.43 9.46
C ASN A 82 16.99 1.63 10.74
N SER A 83 17.12 2.30 11.89
CA SER A 83 17.27 1.64 13.18
C SER A 83 16.06 0.80 13.52
N PHE A 84 14.85 1.38 13.41
CA PHE A 84 13.59 0.68 13.67
C PHE A 84 13.40 -0.48 12.69
N LYS A 85 13.68 -0.27 11.40
CA LYS A 85 13.56 -1.29 10.36
C LYS A 85 14.49 -2.49 10.59
N THR A 86 15.70 -2.25 11.10
CA THR A 86 16.67 -3.30 11.38
C THR A 86 16.26 -4.13 12.60
N GLU A 87 15.75 -3.47 13.64
CA GLU A 87 15.32 -4.11 14.87
C GLU A 87 14.02 -4.92 14.71
N HIS A 88 13.07 -4.41 13.92
CA HIS A 88 11.71 -4.96 13.78
C HIS A 88 11.39 -5.46 12.36
N ASN A 89 12.40 -5.94 11.64
CA ASN A 89 12.25 -6.36 10.25
C ASN A 89 11.14 -7.41 10.05
N ASP A 90 11.02 -8.38 10.96
CA ASP A 90 10.09 -9.50 10.80
C ASP A 90 8.65 -9.08 11.10
N GLU A 91 8.44 -8.18 12.05
CA GLU A 91 7.14 -7.57 12.34
C GLU A 91 6.68 -6.66 11.21
N ILE A 92 7.59 -5.87 10.62
CA ILE A 92 7.27 -5.05 9.44
C ILE A 92 6.89 -5.94 8.24
N LYS A 93 7.60 -7.06 8.03
CA LYS A 93 7.22 -8.05 7.02
C LYS A 93 5.87 -8.70 7.30
N ALA A 94 5.54 -8.96 8.57
CA ALA A 94 4.23 -9.47 8.94
C ALA A 94 3.12 -8.44 8.63
N ILE A 95 3.36 -7.15 8.87
CA ILE A 95 2.44 -6.08 8.46
C ILE A 95 2.26 -6.05 6.94
N ASP A 96 3.37 -6.09 6.19
CA ASP A 96 3.34 -6.09 4.72
C ASP A 96 2.55 -7.29 4.15
N ALA A 97 2.71 -8.47 4.74
CA ALA A 97 1.97 -9.68 4.38
C ALA A 97 0.46 -9.57 4.66
N MET A 98 0.03 -8.67 5.54
CA MET A 98 -1.38 -8.39 5.83
C MET A 98 -1.93 -7.19 5.05
N ALA A 99 -1.11 -6.54 4.23
CA ALA A 99 -1.49 -5.35 3.46
C ALA A 99 -1.57 -5.68 1.96
N ALA A 100 -2.52 -5.03 1.29
CA ALA A 100 -2.64 -5.04 -0.15
C ALA A 100 -1.53 -4.22 -0.84
N ASP A 101 -1.05 -3.16 -0.18
CA ASP A 101 -0.03 -2.23 -0.69
C ASP A 101 0.76 -1.63 0.47
N TYR A 102 1.94 -1.07 0.18
CA TYR A 102 2.90 -0.56 1.16
C TYR A 102 2.44 0.72 1.87
N PHE A 103 1.42 1.38 1.32
CA PHE A 103 1.01 2.71 1.69
C PHE A 103 -0.18 2.70 2.65
N LEU A 104 0.01 3.23 3.85
CA LEU A 104 -0.97 3.18 4.93
C LEU A 104 -1.51 4.57 5.24
N CYS A 105 -2.81 4.69 5.50
CA CYS A 105 -3.31 5.93 6.09
C CYS A 105 -2.75 6.10 7.50
N ARG A 106 -2.78 7.33 8.01
CA ARG A 106 -2.29 7.68 9.35
C ARG A 106 -2.75 6.70 10.43
N GLU A 107 -4.04 6.43 10.50
CA GLU A 107 -4.63 5.63 11.59
C GLU A 107 -4.20 4.15 11.50
N CYS A 108 -4.06 3.61 10.29
CA CYS A 108 -3.57 2.24 10.12
C CYS A 108 -2.07 2.16 10.37
N PHE A 109 -1.31 3.14 9.91
CA PHE A 109 0.13 3.22 10.16
C PHE A 109 0.40 3.26 11.67
N GLU A 110 -0.22 4.20 12.40
CA GLU A 110 -0.04 4.32 13.84
C GLU A 110 -0.47 3.03 14.56
N LYS A 111 -1.67 2.51 14.26
CA LYS A 111 -2.19 1.28 14.86
C LYS A 111 -1.26 0.07 14.65
N LEU A 112 -0.76 -0.13 13.42
CA LEU A 112 0.03 -1.30 13.07
C LEU A 112 1.43 -1.22 13.68
N PHE A 113 2.07 -0.05 13.66
CA PHE A 113 3.37 0.13 14.28
C PHE A 113 3.30 0.10 15.81
N ASP A 114 2.23 0.63 16.42
CA ASP A 114 2.01 0.52 17.87
C ASP A 114 1.81 -0.93 18.33
N SER A 115 1.42 -1.83 17.43
CA SER A 115 1.36 -3.27 17.73
C SER A 115 2.74 -3.94 17.80
N ILE A 116 3.76 -3.32 17.21
CA ILE A 116 5.17 -3.74 17.33
C ILE A 116 5.72 -3.26 18.67
N ALA A 117 5.61 -1.95 18.91
CA ALA A 117 6.06 -1.31 20.14
C ALA A 117 5.17 -0.10 20.46
N PRO A 118 4.69 0.08 21.71
CA PRO A 118 3.83 1.20 22.07
C PRO A 118 4.45 2.56 21.75
N GLY A 119 3.75 3.39 20.97
CA GLY A 119 4.19 4.74 20.57
C GLY A 119 5.06 4.77 19.30
N ALA A 120 5.45 3.61 18.77
CA ALA A 120 6.24 3.53 17.54
C ALA A 120 5.50 4.14 16.34
N GLY A 121 4.18 4.06 16.30
CA GLY A 121 3.36 4.63 15.24
C GLY A 121 3.56 6.13 15.08
N GLU A 122 3.40 6.87 16.18
CA GLU A 122 3.61 8.32 16.18
C GLU A 122 5.07 8.69 15.92
N GLU A 123 6.01 7.96 16.54
CA GLU A 123 7.45 8.21 16.39
C GLU A 123 7.90 8.07 14.94
N GLN A 124 7.60 6.94 14.29
CA GLN A 124 8.01 6.70 12.91
C GLN A 124 7.28 7.62 11.93
N ARG A 125 6.02 7.98 12.21
CA ARG A 125 5.29 8.97 11.41
C ARG A 125 5.98 10.34 11.44
N ARG A 126 6.37 10.81 12.63
CA ARG A 126 7.11 12.08 12.79
C ARG A 126 8.47 12.03 12.10
N TYR A 127 9.17 10.90 12.21
CA TYR A 127 10.42 10.70 11.48
C TYR A 127 10.24 10.89 9.96
N ILE A 128 9.19 10.28 9.38
CA ILE A 128 8.88 10.43 7.96
C ILE A 128 8.58 11.91 7.62
N GLU A 129 7.74 12.57 8.40
CA GLU A 129 7.39 13.99 8.18
C GLU A 129 8.62 14.93 8.27
N GLU A 130 9.58 14.62 9.13
CA GLU A 130 10.81 15.41 9.31
C GLU A 130 11.90 15.11 8.26
N LYS A 131 11.95 13.89 7.72
CA LYS A 131 13.05 13.41 6.84
C LYS A 131 12.66 13.27 5.38
N CYS A 132 11.38 13.09 5.08
CA CYS A 132 10.87 12.91 3.73
C CYS A 132 10.18 14.20 3.24
N SER A 133 10.28 14.47 1.95
CA SER A 133 9.50 15.54 1.31
C SER A 133 7.99 15.31 1.49
N GLU A 134 7.20 16.37 1.61
CA GLU A 134 5.73 16.29 1.73
C GLU A 134 5.07 15.41 0.67
N ASP A 135 5.60 15.42 -0.56
CA ASP A 135 5.12 14.60 -1.68
C ASP A 135 5.26 13.08 -1.49
N ARG A 136 5.99 12.64 -0.45
CA ARG A 136 6.12 11.21 -0.09
C ARG A 136 5.07 10.75 0.90
N TRP A 137 4.54 11.66 1.71
CA TRP A 137 3.61 11.33 2.77
C TRP A 137 2.22 11.99 2.64
N HIS A 138 1.97 12.59 1.48
CA HIS A 138 0.63 12.99 1.05
C HIS A 138 0.20 12.22 -0.18
N TYR A 139 -1.10 11.90 -0.22
CA TYR A 139 -1.71 11.32 -1.40
C TYR A 139 -1.54 12.22 -2.63
N LYS A 140 -1.09 11.59 -3.71
CA LYS A 140 -1.18 12.09 -5.09
C LYS A 140 -1.60 10.95 -6.00
N ASP A 141 -2.44 11.24 -7.00
CA ASP A 141 -2.71 10.27 -8.06
C ASP A 141 -1.45 10.16 -8.93
N CYS A 142 -0.68 9.09 -8.72
CA CYS A 142 0.56 8.83 -9.44
C CYS A 142 0.32 8.21 -10.83
N ARG A 143 -0.93 7.86 -11.15
CA ARG A 143 -1.25 7.23 -12.42
C ARG A 143 -1.06 8.20 -13.57
N ARG A 144 -0.49 7.68 -14.64
CA ARG A 144 -0.40 8.36 -15.92
C ARG A 144 -1.77 8.35 -16.61
N PRO A 145 -2.07 9.30 -17.49
CA PRO A 145 -3.39 9.40 -18.12
C PRO A 145 -3.89 8.09 -18.77
N TRP A 146 -2.99 7.32 -19.39
CA TRP A 146 -3.33 6.05 -20.04
C TRP A 146 -3.54 4.87 -19.07
N GLU A 147 -3.23 5.03 -17.78
CA GLU A 147 -3.48 4.02 -16.73
C GLU A 147 -4.86 4.19 -16.08
N ILE A 148 -5.61 5.25 -16.43
CA ILE A 148 -6.93 5.56 -15.87
C ILE A 148 -8.04 4.80 -16.63
N ASP A 149 -7.88 4.63 -17.94
CA ASP A 149 -8.92 4.15 -18.87
C ASP A 149 -8.81 2.66 -19.24
N GLU A 150 -7.67 1.99 -19.00
CA GLU A 150 -7.52 0.52 -19.07
C GLU A 150 -8.09 -0.16 -17.81
#